data_AF-K1UDA6-F1
#
_entry.id   AF-K1UDA6-F1
#
_cell.length_a   1.000
_cell.length_b   1.000
_cell.length_c   1.000
_cell.angle_alpha   90.00
_cell.angle_beta   90.00
_cell.angle_gamma   90.00
#
_symmetry.space_group_name_H-M   'P 1'
#
loop_
_entity.id
_entity.type
_entity.pdbx_description
1 polymer ?
#
loop_
_entity_poly.entity_id
_entity_poly.type
_entity_poly.pdbx_seq_one_letter_code
_entity_poly.pdbx_strand_id
1 'polypeptide(L)'
;NELAEFAADMKFQRLGCFAYSPEEDTKAAEMPDQIDEEIKQKRADIIMEHQQQVMAEYCESLVGKEIEVLVEGFDKLAECFFGRSYAEPPRLTAVYSSPVTVKSQRQEILSRCM
;
A
#
# COMPACT_ATOMS: atom_id res chain seq x y z
N ASN A 1 0.35 -24.46 -5.06
CA ASN A 1 1.04 -23.19 -5.39
C ASN A 1 1.61 -22.68 -4.08
N GLU A 2 2.75 -23.21 -3.64
CA GLU A 2 3.24 -23.03 -2.26
C GLU A 2 3.38 -21.55 -1.85
N LEU A 3 3.86 -20.69 -2.75
CA LEU A 3 4.01 -19.26 -2.46
C LEU A 3 2.66 -18.54 -2.31
N ALA A 4 1.65 -18.89 -3.13
CA ALA A 4 0.34 -18.26 -3.05
C ALA A 4 -0.38 -18.65 -1.76
N GLU A 5 -0.27 -19.92 -1.36
CA GLU A 5 -0.79 -20.44 -0.09
C GLU A 5 -0.10 -19.75 1.10
N PHE A 6 1.24 -19.66 1.07
CA PHE A 6 2.01 -18.93 2.09
C PHE A 6 1.62 -17.45 2.21
N ALA A 7 1.45 -16.76 1.07
CA ALA A 7 1.07 -15.35 1.07
C ALA A 7 -0.35 -15.14 1.63
N ALA A 8 -1.27 -16.06 1.32
CA ALA A 8 -2.63 -16.03 1.86
C ALA A 8 -2.65 -16.27 3.38
N ASP A 9 -1.87 -17.23 3.87
CA ASP A 9 -1.81 -17.57 5.30
C ASP A 9 -1.21 -16.45 6.15
N MET A 10 -0.17 -15.78 5.64
CA MET A 10 0.48 -14.67 6.34
C MET A 10 -0.37 -13.40 6.42
N LYS A 11 -1.36 -13.25 5.52
CA LYS A 11 -2.26 -12.08 5.43
C LYS A 11 -1.49 -10.75 5.45
N PHE A 12 -0.55 -10.59 4.53
CA PHE A 12 0.22 -9.35 4.43
C PHE A 12 -0.71 -8.15 4.21
N GLN A 13 -0.55 -7.11 5.05
CA GLN A 13 -1.30 -5.87 4.88
C GLN A 13 -0.95 -5.16 3.57
N ARG A 14 0.31 -5.28 3.11
CA ARG A 14 0.82 -4.68 1.88
C ARG A 14 1.75 -5.69 1.21
N LEU A 15 1.39 -6.16 0.03
CA LEU A 15 2.22 -7.02 -0.79
C LEU A 15 2.05 -6.63 -2.26
N GLY A 16 3.16 -6.59 -2.99
CA GLY A 16 3.19 -6.42 -4.43
C GLY A 16 3.87 -7.63 -5.05
N CYS A 17 3.28 -8.16 -6.12
CA CYS A 17 3.84 -9.25 -6.91
C CYS A 17 4.05 -8.74 -8.35
N PHE A 18 5.23 -9.01 -8.90
CA PHE A 18 5.60 -8.60 -10.25
C PHE A 18 6.09 -9.82 -11.01
N ALA A 19 5.68 -9.94 -12.28
CA ALA A 19 6.22 -10.94 -13.18
C ALA A 19 7.73 -10.68 -13.39
N TYR A 20 8.51 -11.76 -13.46
CA TYR A 20 9.95 -11.65 -13.68
C TYR A 20 10.24 -11.18 -15.11
N SER A 21 10.83 -9.99 -15.22
CA SER A 21 11.37 -9.45 -16.48
C SER A 21 12.88 -9.73 -16.54
N PRO A 22 13.37 -10.47 -17.56
CA PRO A 22 14.80 -10.70 -17.72
C PRO A 22 15.49 -9.42 -18.19
N GLU A 23 16.47 -8.95 -17.41
CA GLU A 23 17.35 -7.85 -17.78
C GLU A 23 18.69 -8.39 -18.29
N GLU A 24 19.24 -7.74 -19.31
CA GLU A 24 20.57 -8.08 -19.85
C GLU A 24 21.64 -8.05 -18.74
N ASP A 25 22.66 -8.89 -18.87
CA ASP A 25 23.78 -9.04 -17.92
C ASP A 25 23.40 -9.53 -16.50
N THR A 26 22.20 -10.07 -16.30
CA THR A 26 21.82 -10.69 -15.03
C THR A 26 21.98 -12.21 -15.05
N LYS A 27 22.52 -12.78 -13.96
CA LYS A 27 22.60 -14.25 -13.80
C LYS A 27 21.26 -14.94 -13.96
N ALA A 28 20.17 -14.25 -13.57
CA ALA A 28 18.81 -14.78 -13.67
C ALA A 28 18.33 -14.89 -15.13
N ALA A 29 18.77 -13.99 -16.02
CA ALA A 29 18.45 -14.05 -17.44
C ALA A 29 19.18 -15.20 -18.16
N GLU A 30 20.36 -15.60 -17.67
CA GLU A 30 21.13 -16.74 -18.19
C GLU A 30 20.63 -18.11 -17.70
N MET A 31 19.69 -18.14 -16.74
CA MET A 31 19.22 -19.41 -16.17
C MET A 31 18.41 -20.20 -17.21
N PRO A 32 18.64 -21.52 -17.32
CA PRO A 32 17.82 -22.39 -18.16
C PRO A 32 16.38 -22.47 -17.63
N ASP A 33 15.47 -22.98 -18.46
CA ASP A 33 14.06 -23.23 -18.11
C ASP A 33 13.23 -21.96 -17.79
N GLN A 34 13.52 -20.86 -18.49
CA GLN A 34 12.63 -19.69 -18.50
C GLN A 34 11.25 -20.11 -19.00
N ILE A 35 10.22 -19.66 -18.31
CA ILE A 35 8.82 -19.87 -18.69
C ILE A 35 8.30 -18.69 -19.52
N ASP A 36 7.24 -18.92 -20.30
CA ASP A 36 6.60 -17.88 -21.09
C ASP A 36 6.06 -16.74 -20.21
N GLU A 37 6.15 -15.52 -20.73
CA GLU A 37 5.68 -14.30 -20.05
C GLU A 37 4.20 -14.39 -19.64
N GLU A 38 3.36 -15.01 -20.47
CA GLU A 38 1.93 -15.23 -20.15
C GLU A 38 1.75 -16.06 -18.88
N ILE A 39 2.59 -17.08 -18.67
CA ILE A 39 2.55 -17.93 -17.47
C ILE A 39 3.03 -17.14 -16.25
N LYS A 40 4.09 -16.33 -16.40
CA LYS A 40 4.60 -15.46 -15.32
C LYS A 40 3.53 -14.47 -14.88
N GLN A 41 2.90 -13.80 -15.84
CA GLN A 41 1.85 -12.82 -15.57
C GLN A 41 0.64 -13.48 -14.90
N LYS A 42 0.16 -14.61 -15.43
CA LYS A 42 -0.94 -15.36 -14.84
C LYS A 42 -0.68 -15.75 -13.38
N ARG A 43 0.56 -16.13 -13.04
CA ARG A 43 0.94 -16.45 -11.65
C ARG A 43 0.94 -15.22 -10.75
N ALA A 44 1.46 -14.09 -11.25
CA ALA A 44 1.42 -12.83 -10.51
C ALA A 44 -0.03 -12.38 -10.27
N ASP A 45 -0.90 -12.51 -11.28
CA ASP A 45 -2.32 -12.15 -11.20
C ASP A 45 -3.05 -12.96 -10.12
N ILE A 46 -2.80 -14.28 -10.03
CA ILE A 46 -3.38 -15.13 -8.97
C ILE A 46 -3.00 -14.63 -7.58
N ILE A 47 -1.73 -14.28 -7.36
CA ILE A 47 -1.26 -13.77 -6.06
C ILE A 47 -1.89 -12.40 -5.77
N MET A 48 -1.96 -11.53 -6.79
CA MET A 48 -2.54 -10.20 -6.64
C MET A 48 -4.05 -10.22 -6.38
N GLU A 49 -4.79 -11.15 -6.98
CA GLU A 49 -6.23 -11.34 -6.73
C GLU A 49 -6.50 -11.71 -5.26
N HIS A 50 -5.75 -12.67 -4.71
CA HIS A 50 -5.82 -13.02 -3.29
C HIS A 50 -5.39 -11.84 -2.39
N GLN A 51 -4.32 -11.14 -2.76
CA GLN A 51 -3.83 -10.00 -1.99
C GLN A 51 -4.85 -8.84 -1.94
N GLN A 52 -5.63 -8.62 -2.99
CA GLN A 52 -6.70 -7.62 -2.99
C GLN A 52 -7.77 -7.94 -1.95
N GLN A 53 -8.13 -9.22 -1.78
CA GLN A 53 -9.11 -9.66 -0.76
C GLN A 53 -8.56 -9.43 0.65
N VAL A 54 -7.30 -9.82 0.91
CA VAL A 54 -6.64 -9.59 2.20
C VAL A 54 -6.57 -8.11 2.55
N MET A 55 -6.24 -7.25 1.56
CA MET A 55 -6.22 -5.80 1.76
C MET A 55 -7.61 -5.26 2.06
N ALA A 56 -8.65 -5.73 1.38
CA ALA A 56 -10.03 -5.30 1.62
C ALA A 56 -10.48 -5.66 3.04
N GLU A 57 -10.22 -6.89 3.49
CA GLU A 57 -10.49 -7.33 4.88
C GLU A 57 -9.76 -6.44 5.90
N TYR A 58 -8.49 -6.11 5.64
CA TYR A 58 -7.71 -5.24 6.51
C TYR A 58 -8.31 -3.83 6.58
N CYS A 59 -8.60 -3.20 5.44
CA CYS A 59 -9.21 -1.88 5.38
C CYS A 59 -10.59 -1.84 6.07
N GLU A 60 -11.41 -2.87 5.87
CA GLU A 60 -12.70 -3.01 6.56
C GLU A 60 -12.52 -3.11 8.08
N SER A 61 -11.49 -3.83 8.54
CA SER A 61 -11.16 -3.92 9.96
C SER A 61 -10.74 -2.58 10.59
N LEU A 62 -10.38 -1.57 9.79
CA LEU A 62 -10.04 -0.22 10.26
C LEU A 62 -11.24 0.71 10.36
N VAL A 63 -12.39 0.35 9.76
CA VAL A 63 -13.60 1.17 9.81
C VAL A 63 -14.07 1.33 11.25
N GLY A 64 -14.32 2.58 11.65
CA GLY A 64 -14.76 2.93 13.01
C GLY A 64 -13.65 2.98 14.07
N LYS A 65 -12.39 2.74 13.69
CA LYS A 65 -11.24 2.92 14.60
C LYS A 65 -10.68 4.34 14.48
N GLU A 66 -10.23 4.88 15.59
CA GLU A 66 -9.44 6.11 15.61
C GLU A 66 -7.97 5.78 15.33
N ILE A 67 -7.39 6.38 14.31
CA ILE A 67 -5.99 6.18 13.90
C ILE A 67 -5.30 7.54 13.87
N GLU A 68 -4.07 7.59 14.39
CA GLU A 68 -3.24 8.78 14.28
C GLU A 68 -2.72 8.93 12.85
N VAL A 69 -2.89 10.12 12.29
CA VAL A 69 -2.52 10.45 10.91
C VAL A 69 -1.71 11.73 10.85
N LEU A 70 -0.70 11.73 10.00
CA LEU A 70 -0.03 12.95 9.56
C LEU A 70 -0.89 13.60 8.48
N VAL A 71 -1.44 14.77 8.78
CA VAL A 71 -2.21 15.58 7.82
C VAL A 71 -1.27 16.17 6.78
N GLU A 72 -1.53 15.90 5.50
CA GLU A 72 -0.75 16.42 4.37
C GLU A 72 -1.46 17.59 3.67
N GLY A 73 -2.79 17.67 3.76
CA GLY A 73 -3.53 18.78 3.18
C GLY A 73 -5.03 18.72 3.45
N PHE A 74 -5.75 19.69 2.87
CA PHE A 74 -7.20 19.79 2.89
C PHE A 74 -7.73 19.87 1.47
N ASP A 75 -8.61 18.95 1.11
CA ASP A 75 -9.36 18.98 -0.14
C ASP A 75 -10.59 19.87 0.04
N LYS A 76 -10.64 20.97 -0.73
CA LYS A 76 -11.73 21.94 -0.69
C LYS A 76 -13.00 21.43 -1.39
N LEU A 77 -12.88 20.54 -2.36
CA LEU A 77 -14.04 19.99 -3.09
C LEU A 77 -14.72 18.90 -2.28
N ALA A 78 -13.92 18.03 -1.65
CA ALA A 78 -14.42 16.96 -0.79
C ALA A 78 -14.66 17.42 0.67
N GLU A 79 -14.33 18.67 0.99
CA GLU A 79 -14.40 19.27 2.33
C GLU A 79 -13.78 18.37 3.43
N CYS A 80 -12.61 17.77 3.13
CA CYS A 80 -11.98 16.79 4.01
C CYS A 80 -10.45 16.96 4.09
N PHE A 81 -9.87 16.51 5.20
CA PHE A 81 -8.42 16.41 5.34
C PHE A 81 -7.93 15.09 4.76
N PHE A 82 -6.76 15.10 4.14
CA PHE A 82 -6.08 13.88 3.70
C PHE A 82 -4.69 13.80 4.30
N GLY A 83 -4.17 12.58 4.39
CA GLY A 83 -2.90 12.34 5.03
C GLY A 83 -2.44 10.91 4.92
N ARG A 84 -1.62 10.51 5.89
CA ARG A 84 -1.10 9.15 5.99
C ARG A 84 -0.98 8.74 7.44
N SER A 85 -1.31 7.49 7.74
CA SER A 85 -1.00 6.91 9.04
C SER A 85 0.44 6.40 9.06
N TYR A 86 0.84 5.79 10.18
CA TYR A 86 2.11 5.09 10.31
C TYR A 86 2.24 3.89 9.34
N ALA A 87 1.13 3.37 8.81
CA ALA A 87 1.11 2.18 7.97
C ALA A 87 1.37 2.48 6.49
N GLU A 88 1.33 3.75 6.07
CA GLU A 88 1.56 4.14 4.68
C GLU A 88 3.00 4.65 4.44
N PRO A 89 3.68 4.17 3.38
CA PRO A 89 4.97 4.74 2.99
C PRO A 89 4.82 6.19 2.51
N PRO A 90 5.92 6.97 2.50
CA PRO A 90 5.93 8.28 1.85
C PRO A 90 5.48 8.19 0.39
N ARG A 91 4.67 9.15 -0.08
CA ARG A 91 4.04 9.26 -1.43
C ARG A 91 2.81 8.39 -1.69
N LEU A 92 2.45 7.49 -0.77
CA LEU A 92 1.18 6.77 -0.82
C LEU A 92 0.23 7.40 0.20
N THR A 93 -0.78 8.13 -0.27
CA THR A 93 -1.77 8.81 0.58
C THR A 93 -3.01 7.96 0.76
N ALA A 94 -3.51 7.91 2.00
CA ALA A 94 -4.84 7.41 2.31
C ALA A 94 -5.76 8.61 2.55
N VAL A 95 -6.95 8.60 1.94
CA VAL A 95 -7.95 9.66 2.15
C VAL A 95 -8.78 9.29 3.37
N TYR A 96 -8.82 10.16 4.38
CA TYR A 96 -9.61 9.98 5.59
C TYR A 96 -10.76 11.00 5.61
N SER A 97 -12.00 10.55 5.36
CA SER A 97 -13.17 11.44 5.36
C SER A 97 -13.89 11.43 6.72
N SER A 98 -13.90 12.59 7.40
CA SER A 98 -14.84 13.13 8.42
C SER A 98 -15.28 12.27 9.65
N PRO A 99 -15.60 12.88 10.80
CA PRO A 99 -15.02 14.10 11.37
C PRO A 99 -13.69 13.71 12.01
N VAL A 100 -12.58 13.97 11.32
CA VAL A 100 -11.26 13.72 11.90
C VAL A 100 -11.09 14.68 13.07
N THR A 101 -11.05 14.17 14.29
CA THR A 101 -10.61 14.95 15.45
C THR A 101 -9.10 15.17 15.29
N VAL A 102 -8.73 16.23 14.58
CA VAL A 102 -7.33 16.62 14.42
C VAL A 102 -6.83 17.11 15.76
N LYS A 103 -6.10 16.25 16.50
CA LYS A 103 -5.32 16.68 17.67
C LYS A 103 -4.14 17.48 17.14
N SER A 104 -4.37 18.79 16.97
CA SER A 104 -3.39 19.76 16.50
C SER A 104 -2.11 19.72 17.33
N GLN A 105 -1.03 19.13 16.77
CA GLN A 105 0.34 19.49 17.16
C GLN A 105 0.74 20.78 16.42
N ARG A 106 0.17 21.91 16.82
CA ARG A 106 0.71 23.24 16.46
C ARG A 106 1.07 23.98 17.74
N GLN A 107 2.36 23.91 18.06
CA GLN A 107 3.16 24.96 18.69
C GLN A 107 4.60 24.45 18.47
N GLU A 108 5.29 24.78 17.39
CA GLU A 108 6.39 25.76 17.51
C GLU A 108 6.91 26.36 16.18
N ILE A 109 6.46 25.95 15.00
CA ILE A 109 7.15 26.35 13.75
C ILE A 109 6.70 27.72 13.18
N LEU A 110 5.63 28.33 13.69
CA LEU A 110 5.10 29.61 13.19
C LEU A 110 5.69 30.87 13.84
N SER A 111 6.72 30.76 14.68
CA SER A 111 7.39 31.94 15.29
C SER A 111 8.60 32.46 14.48
N ARG A 112 8.87 31.94 13.27
CA ARG A 112 10.10 32.25 12.53
C ARG A 112 9.91 32.85 11.13
N CYS A 113 8.70 33.26 10.79
CA CYS A 113 8.40 33.92 9.52
C CYS A 113 7.59 35.23 9.65
N MET A 114 7.73 35.94 10.78
CA MET A 114 7.46 37.38 10.84
C MET A 114 8.72 38.11 11.30
#